data_AF-A0A2E3RQG3-F1
#
_entry.id   AF-A0A2E3RQG3-F1
#
_cell.length_a   1.000
_cell.length_b   1.000
_cell.length_c   1.000
_cell.angle_alpha   90.00
_cell.angle_beta   90.00
_cell.angle_gamma   90.00
#
_symmetry.space_group_name_H-M   'P 1'
#
loop_
_entity.id
_entity.type
_entity.pdbx_description
1 polymer ?
#
loop_
_entity_poly.entity_id
_entity_poly.type
_entity_poly.pdbx_seq_one_letter_code
_entity_poly.pdbx_strand_id
1 'polypeptide(L)'
;MGLKRIQEVLNQNFHFLWVLVRSGSQHIRLALDSLDSSSIFKWIHAVSSTEGPEEMTAHARLKSSVATTIAATVVMTTAAIAGTGNIVANGGFENELDGWLPFFGEASTDHVRSGSFSLKATVSNQGSGLASGALSTDPISVTPGELYRFSAWIYCESGDDLVGSMNWAGFRVQFGSPKDVWDTISIAQVKILRGDDPRMATDQWVYGEALVLVPPQAQTVTFYPMLMQEVQIEGGTVWIDDLAVEPVERDPSNPLINGEFETGVNGCGCTGWPYFNGWFNQVGNCTPEYANIRSGETAVRIAESWDKASGYLSTMGQEIPDVEPGTMITATAHGLSNSEFPLSMGSNKLFLRVQAKDADGKLLITAEDLMLDGSDPRIMHDTWTEGRVELTAPEGTASMEVLVQLQQVDESSGWAYVDDVSVILEEPVGCIADLDLDGIVSGTDLGILLSQWGQSTADIDGDGTTNGIDLGILLANWGNCP
;
A
#
# COMPACT_ATOMS: atom_id res chain seq x y z
N MET A 1 16.20 8.03 18.93
CA MET A 1 17.13 9.09 19.42
C MET A 1 18.03 9.71 18.34
N GLY A 2 17.57 9.74 17.08
CA GLY A 2 18.20 10.47 16.00
C GLY A 2 17.43 11.75 15.73
N LEU A 3 17.97 12.90 16.16
CA LEU A 3 17.76 14.25 15.57
C LEU A 3 18.51 15.32 16.39
N LYS A 4 18.62 15.19 17.72
CA LYS A 4 19.46 16.09 18.54
C LYS A 4 20.98 15.91 18.36
N ARG A 5 21.44 14.76 17.85
CA ARG A 5 22.87 14.51 17.59
C ARG A 5 23.38 15.02 16.24
N ILE A 6 22.49 15.48 15.35
CA ILE A 6 22.85 16.05 14.05
C ILE A 6 23.05 17.57 14.14
N GLN A 7 22.34 18.23 15.06
CA GLN A 7 22.45 19.69 15.22
C GLN A 7 23.71 20.13 15.98
N GLU A 8 24.28 19.29 16.85
CA GLU A 8 25.56 19.58 17.52
C GLU A 8 26.80 19.36 16.64
N VAL A 9 26.70 18.58 15.56
CA VAL A 9 27.82 18.34 14.65
C VAL A 9 27.98 19.45 13.61
N LEU A 10 26.92 20.19 13.29
CA LEU A 10 26.92 21.22 12.24
C LEU A 10 27.41 22.61 12.69
N ASN A 11 27.52 22.86 14.00
CA ASN A 11 27.85 24.20 14.52
C ASN A 11 29.34 24.46 14.80
N GLN A 12 30.27 23.56 14.47
CA GLN A 12 31.67 23.74 14.88
C GLN A 12 32.74 23.91 13.81
N ASN A 13 32.50 23.72 12.52
CA ASN A 13 33.54 23.98 11.53
C ASN A 13 32.92 24.25 10.17
N PHE A 14 33.02 25.49 9.65
CA PHE A 14 33.41 25.81 8.26
C PHE A 14 33.42 27.33 8.10
N HIS A 15 34.63 27.90 8.02
CA HIS A 15 34.86 29.24 7.49
C HIS A 15 35.10 29.11 5.97
N PHE A 16 34.37 29.90 5.18
CA PHE A 16 34.48 30.15 3.73
C PHE A 16 33.92 29.07 2.78
N LEU A 17 32.82 29.42 2.10
CA LEU A 17 32.30 28.74 0.91
C LEU A 17 32.76 29.49 -0.34
N TRP A 18 33.32 28.80 -1.33
CA TRP A 18 33.66 29.36 -2.63
C TRP A 18 32.67 28.85 -3.68
N VAL A 19 32.02 29.77 -4.39
CA VAL A 19 31.19 29.44 -5.56
C VAL A 19 31.94 29.86 -6.81
N LEU A 20 32.08 28.95 -7.77
CA LEU A 20 32.71 29.21 -9.06
C LEU A 20 31.63 29.10 -10.13
N VAL A 21 31.21 30.23 -10.69
CA VAL A 21 30.26 30.28 -11.80
C VAL A 21 31.04 30.29 -13.11
N ARG A 22 30.68 29.43 -14.06
CA ARG A 22 31.19 29.50 -15.43
C ARG A 22 30.12 30.09 -16.34
N SER A 23 30.47 31.18 -17.01
CA SER A 23 29.80 31.64 -18.23
C SER A 23 30.91 32.04 -19.21
N GLY A 24 31.09 31.26 -20.27
CA GLY A 24 32.20 31.44 -21.20
C GLY A 24 33.60 31.48 -20.56
N SER A 25 34.56 32.15 -21.21
CA SER A 25 36.00 32.14 -20.89
C SER A 25 36.46 33.12 -19.80
N GLN A 26 35.56 33.65 -18.98
CA GLN A 26 35.93 34.50 -17.84
C GLN A 26 35.49 33.93 -16.49
N HIS A 27 36.38 34.05 -15.50
CA HIS A 27 36.14 33.67 -14.11
C HIS A 27 35.89 34.92 -13.26
N ILE A 28 34.71 35.04 -12.67
CA ILE A 28 34.42 36.07 -11.67
C ILE A 28 34.58 35.45 -10.28
N ARG A 29 35.41 36.09 -9.43
CA ARG A 29 35.56 35.76 -8.01
C ARG A 29 34.79 36.76 -7.18
N LEU A 30 33.89 36.30 -6.33
CA LEU A 30 33.29 37.11 -5.28
C LEU A 30 33.48 36.40 -3.94
N ALA A 31 34.03 37.12 -2.97
CA ALA A 31 34.06 36.70 -1.57
C ALA A 31 32.79 37.22 -0.91
N LEU A 32 31.99 36.33 -0.32
CA LEU A 32 30.75 36.68 0.38
C LEU A 32 30.95 36.39 1.87
N ASP A 33 31.42 37.40 2.59
CA ASP A 33 31.36 37.40 4.05
C ASP A 33 30.03 38.08 4.45
N SER A 34 29.15 37.33 5.12
CA SER A 34 27.92 37.75 5.84
C SER A 34 26.66 38.14 5.03
N LEU A 35 25.89 37.15 4.57
CA LEU A 35 24.46 37.35 4.26
C LEU A 35 23.60 36.22 4.84
N ASP A 36 22.38 36.57 5.28
CA ASP A 36 21.39 35.63 5.81
C ASP A 36 20.71 34.77 4.72
N SER A 37 19.99 33.72 5.15
CA SER A 37 19.33 32.74 4.27
C SER A 37 18.29 33.36 3.31
N SER A 38 17.71 34.51 3.65
CA SER A 38 16.73 35.21 2.81
C SER A 38 17.36 35.90 1.59
N SER A 39 18.61 36.33 1.74
CA SER A 39 19.37 37.05 0.71
C SER A 39 19.94 36.11 -0.37
N ILE A 40 20.24 34.86 0.01
CA ILE A 40 20.66 33.79 -0.90
C ILE A 40 19.53 33.38 -1.85
N PHE A 41 18.30 33.23 -1.34
CA PHE A 41 17.13 32.87 -2.15
C PHE A 41 16.76 33.96 -3.17
N LYS A 42 16.86 35.24 -2.81
CA LYS A 42 16.60 36.36 -3.73
C LYS A 42 17.62 36.46 -4.87
N TRP A 43 18.87 36.06 -4.64
CA TRP A 43 19.90 36.06 -5.68
C TRP A 43 19.73 34.89 -6.67
N ILE A 44 19.42 33.69 -6.17
CA ILE A 44 19.11 32.52 -7.01
C ILE A 44 17.89 32.80 -7.91
N HIS A 45 16.87 33.49 -7.39
CA HIS A 45 15.68 33.87 -8.15
C HIS A 45 15.95 34.97 -9.21
N ALA A 46 16.93 35.84 -9.01
CA ALA A 46 17.28 36.91 -9.95
C ALA A 46 18.14 36.41 -11.13
N VAL A 47 18.94 35.36 -10.92
CA VAL A 47 19.77 34.74 -11.96
C VAL A 47 18.94 33.79 -12.84
N SER A 48 17.97 33.06 -12.29
CA SER A 48 17.08 32.17 -13.06
C SER A 48 16.07 32.90 -13.97
N SER A 49 15.86 34.21 -13.76
CA SER A 49 14.91 35.00 -14.54
C SER A 49 15.51 35.75 -15.73
N THR A 50 16.82 35.59 -16.02
CA THR A 50 17.49 36.36 -17.08
C THR A 50 18.15 35.54 -18.19
N GLU A 51 18.46 34.25 -18.00
CA GLU A 51 19.00 33.39 -19.06
C GLU A 51 18.37 31.98 -19.00
N GLY A 52 18.08 31.40 -20.17
CA GLY A 52 17.43 30.09 -20.32
C GLY A 52 18.25 28.90 -19.81
N PRO A 53 17.73 27.66 -19.90
CA PRO A 53 18.26 26.53 -19.15
C PRO A 53 19.52 25.97 -19.82
N GLU A 54 20.69 26.43 -19.38
CA GLU A 54 21.95 25.68 -19.54
C GLU A 54 22.59 25.45 -18.17
N GLU A 55 23.16 24.25 -18.01
CA GLU A 55 23.60 23.63 -16.76
C GLU A 55 24.46 24.52 -15.85
N MET A 56 24.04 24.70 -14.59
CA MET A 56 24.89 25.23 -13.52
C MET A 56 25.53 24.07 -12.73
N THR A 57 26.85 23.92 -12.80
CA THR A 57 27.61 22.95 -11.98
C THR A 57 28.39 23.66 -10.87
N ALA A 58 28.14 23.31 -9.61
CA ALA A 58 28.93 23.77 -8.46
C ALA A 58 29.87 22.66 -7.96
N HIS A 59 31.14 22.97 -7.71
CA HIS A 59 32.11 22.04 -7.13
C HIS A 59 32.60 22.53 -5.77
N ALA A 60 32.45 21.70 -4.72
CA ALA A 60 33.11 21.88 -3.44
C ALA A 60 34.26 20.87 -3.31
N ARG A 61 35.46 21.31 -2.90
CA ARG A 61 36.59 20.42 -2.58
C ARG A 61 36.94 20.51 -1.10
N LEU A 62 36.84 19.38 -0.39
CA LEU A 62 37.37 19.22 0.96
C LEU A 62 38.87 18.87 0.89
N LYS A 63 39.70 19.52 1.70
CA LYS A 63 41.08 19.08 1.94
C LYS A 63 41.10 18.15 3.16
N SER A 64 41.11 16.84 2.94
CA SER A 64 41.60 15.88 3.94
C SER A 64 42.66 14.97 3.30
N SER A 65 43.67 14.63 4.08
CA SER A 65 44.82 13.84 3.66
C SER A 65 44.58 12.34 3.87
N VAL A 66 43.60 11.76 3.17
CA VAL A 66 43.51 10.32 2.88
C VAL A 66 42.81 10.18 1.53
N ALA A 67 43.43 9.47 0.60
CA ALA A 67 42.86 9.23 -0.73
C ALA A 67 41.71 8.22 -0.64
N THR A 68 40.47 8.74 -0.59
CA THR A 68 39.26 8.00 -0.99
C THR A 68 38.33 8.99 -1.66
N THR A 69 38.14 8.84 -2.98
CA THR A 69 37.28 9.70 -3.79
C THR A 69 35.81 9.45 -3.43
N ILE A 70 35.20 10.33 -2.65
CA ILE A 70 33.74 10.37 -2.46
C ILE A 70 33.21 11.48 -3.35
N ALA A 71 32.57 11.11 -4.46
CA ALA A 71 31.81 12.04 -5.28
C ALA A 71 30.43 12.22 -4.61
N ALA A 72 30.20 13.37 -3.99
CA ALA A 72 28.88 13.75 -3.49
C ALA A 72 28.24 14.69 -4.51
N THR A 73 27.20 14.21 -5.20
CA THR A 73 26.31 15.01 -6.04
C THR A 73 25.15 15.49 -5.16
N VAL A 74 24.96 16.81 -5.06
CA VAL A 74 23.81 17.42 -4.37
C VAL A 74 22.70 17.61 -5.42
N VAL A 75 21.61 16.86 -5.28
CA VAL A 75 20.38 17.01 -6.07
C VAL A 75 19.38 17.83 -5.24
N MET A 76 18.78 18.85 -5.86
CA MET A 76 17.74 19.68 -5.24
C MET A 76 16.41 18.90 -5.19
N THR A 77 15.84 18.79 -3.99
CA THR A 77 14.65 17.98 -3.70
C THR A 77 13.36 18.78 -3.90
N THR A 78 12.60 18.49 -4.96
CA THR A 78 11.18 18.15 -4.78
C THR A 78 11.15 16.86 -3.97
N ALA A 79 10.20 16.67 -3.05
CA ALA A 79 10.15 15.49 -2.18
C ALA A 79 9.98 14.20 -3.01
N ALA A 80 11.11 13.63 -3.42
CA ALA A 80 11.29 12.27 -3.87
C ALA A 80 12.04 11.59 -2.73
N ILE A 81 11.39 10.64 -2.07
CA ILE A 81 12.08 9.72 -1.17
C ILE A 81 12.98 8.88 -2.07
N ALA A 82 14.29 9.09 -1.97
CA ALA A 82 15.26 8.24 -2.63
C ALA A 82 15.28 6.87 -1.93
N GLY A 83 14.56 5.91 -2.48
CA GLY A 83 14.89 4.50 -2.31
C GLY A 83 15.82 4.08 -3.45
N THR A 84 16.98 3.52 -3.13
CA THR A 84 17.60 2.47 -3.95
C THR A 84 16.69 1.22 -3.91
N GLY A 85 15.40 1.39 -4.22
CA GLY A 85 14.27 0.67 -3.62
C GLY A 85 13.56 -0.31 -4.55
N ASN A 86 13.86 -0.30 -5.84
CA ASN A 86 13.36 -1.31 -6.75
C ASN A 86 14.18 -2.60 -6.63
N ILE A 87 13.55 -3.69 -6.20
CA ILE A 87 14.19 -4.99 -5.99
C ILE A 87 14.02 -5.96 -7.17
N VAL A 88 13.26 -5.60 -8.22
CA VAL A 88 13.18 -6.41 -9.44
C VAL A 88 14.36 -6.12 -10.37
N ALA A 89 15.03 -7.18 -10.82
CA ALA A 89 16.10 -7.07 -11.79
C ALA A 89 15.55 -6.79 -13.20
N ASN A 90 16.23 -5.93 -13.96
CA ASN A 90 15.89 -5.59 -15.34
C ASN A 90 14.39 -5.20 -15.53
N GLY A 91 13.80 -4.49 -14.57
CA GLY A 91 12.39 -4.07 -14.63
C GLY A 91 12.06 -3.05 -15.73
N GLY A 92 13.05 -2.31 -16.22
CA GLY A 92 12.93 -1.43 -17.40
C GLY A 92 13.43 -2.06 -18.69
N PHE A 93 13.69 -3.38 -18.73
CA PHE A 93 14.08 -4.12 -19.94
C PHE A 93 15.31 -3.63 -20.73
N GLU A 94 16.16 -2.79 -20.14
CA GLU A 94 17.36 -2.23 -20.79
C GLU A 94 18.38 -3.27 -21.27
N ASN A 95 18.30 -4.49 -20.77
CA ASN A 95 19.06 -5.66 -21.25
C ASN A 95 18.14 -6.65 -21.98
N GLU A 96 17.23 -6.12 -22.81
CA GLU A 96 16.17 -6.89 -23.47
C GLU A 96 15.39 -7.72 -22.41
N LEU A 97 15.17 -9.02 -22.67
CA LEU A 97 14.46 -9.93 -21.77
C LEU A 97 15.41 -10.74 -20.86
N ASP A 98 16.65 -10.30 -20.62
CA ASP A 98 17.51 -10.98 -19.65
C ASP A 98 16.87 -10.97 -18.25
N GLY A 99 16.80 -12.14 -17.60
CA GLY A 99 16.07 -12.33 -16.34
C GLY A 99 14.53 -12.46 -16.49
N TRP A 100 14.00 -12.49 -17.70
CA TRP A 100 12.56 -12.62 -17.99
C TRP A 100 12.29 -13.74 -19.00
N LEU A 101 11.37 -14.66 -18.66
CA LEU A 101 10.93 -15.72 -19.56
C LEU A 101 9.70 -15.23 -20.34
N PRO A 102 9.81 -14.97 -21.65
CA PRO A 102 8.66 -14.54 -22.44
C PRO A 102 7.64 -15.65 -22.64
N PHE A 103 6.37 -15.28 -22.58
CA PHE A 103 5.24 -16.02 -23.12
C PHE A 103 4.58 -15.13 -24.17
N PHE A 104 5.03 -15.23 -25.42
CA PHE A 104 4.60 -14.38 -26.55
C PHE A 104 4.93 -12.87 -26.41
N GLY A 105 5.67 -12.46 -25.37
CA GLY A 105 6.27 -11.13 -25.29
C GLY A 105 7.62 -11.03 -26.00
N GLU A 106 7.97 -9.82 -26.43
CA GLU A 106 9.25 -9.50 -27.08
C GLU A 106 9.84 -8.19 -26.53
N ALA A 107 11.16 -8.07 -26.47
CA ALA A 107 11.79 -6.77 -26.22
C ALA A 107 11.59 -5.87 -27.46
N SER A 108 11.20 -4.62 -27.24
CA SER A 108 10.85 -3.68 -28.30
C SER A 108 11.51 -2.32 -28.10
N THR A 109 11.80 -1.66 -29.22
CA THR A 109 12.29 -0.27 -29.27
C THR A 109 11.21 0.70 -29.78
N ASP A 110 9.99 0.23 -30.04
CA ASP A 110 8.95 1.03 -30.72
C ASP A 110 8.33 2.06 -29.77
N HIS A 111 7.93 1.64 -28.57
CA HIS A 111 7.48 2.52 -27.49
C HIS A 111 8.26 2.20 -26.22
N VAL A 112 9.13 3.13 -25.83
CA VAL A 112 10.01 3.00 -24.66
C VAL A 112 9.72 4.18 -23.74
N ARG A 113 9.46 3.93 -22.46
CA ARG A 113 9.19 4.99 -21.48
C ARG A 113 10.49 5.59 -21.00
N SER A 114 11.43 4.72 -20.64
CA SER A 114 12.76 5.12 -20.19
C SER A 114 13.82 4.20 -20.78
N GLY A 115 15.01 4.73 -21.06
CA GLY A 115 16.08 3.93 -21.63
C GLY A 115 15.88 3.57 -23.11
N SER A 116 16.06 2.30 -23.45
CA SER A 116 16.26 1.78 -24.82
C SER A 116 15.27 0.70 -25.21
N PHE A 117 14.68 -0.01 -24.25
CA PHE A 117 13.80 -1.15 -24.51
C PHE A 117 12.59 -1.14 -23.59
N SER A 118 11.51 -1.76 -24.04
CA SER A 118 10.36 -2.12 -23.22
C SER A 118 9.89 -3.53 -23.58
N LEU A 119 9.00 -4.10 -22.77
CA LEU A 119 8.32 -5.35 -23.11
C LEU A 119 7.11 -5.04 -23.99
N LYS A 120 7.11 -5.54 -25.21
CA LYS A 120 5.93 -5.56 -26.07
C LYS A 120 5.18 -6.88 -25.89
N ALA A 121 3.89 -6.77 -25.60
CA ALA A 121 2.97 -7.89 -25.52
C ALA A 121 1.85 -7.70 -26.54
N THR A 122 1.72 -8.67 -27.45
CA THR A 122 0.69 -8.66 -28.48
C THR A 122 -0.23 -9.85 -28.31
N VAL A 123 -1.53 -9.62 -28.46
CA VAL A 123 -2.53 -10.68 -28.49
C VAL A 123 -2.33 -11.53 -29.76
N SER A 124 -2.15 -12.85 -29.60
CA SER A 124 -1.97 -13.75 -30.74
C SER A 124 -3.32 -14.24 -31.29
N ASN A 125 -3.42 -14.42 -32.62
CA ASN A 125 -4.61 -14.97 -33.30
C ASN A 125 -4.90 -16.47 -32.98
N GLN A 126 -4.45 -16.99 -31.83
CA GLN A 126 -4.40 -18.42 -31.52
C GLN A 126 -5.55 -18.93 -30.64
N GLY A 127 -6.55 -18.10 -30.31
CA GLY A 127 -7.76 -18.52 -29.57
C GLY A 127 -8.03 -17.68 -28.31
N SER A 128 -9.08 -18.02 -27.57
CA SER A 128 -9.46 -17.36 -26.30
C SER A 128 -8.67 -17.90 -25.11
N GLY A 129 -8.44 -17.07 -24.08
CA GLY A 129 -7.79 -17.48 -22.83
C GLY A 129 -6.26 -17.48 -22.90
N LEU A 130 -5.68 -16.58 -23.71
CA LEU A 130 -4.23 -16.48 -23.91
C LEU A 130 -3.71 -15.20 -23.25
N ALA A 131 -2.59 -15.34 -22.54
CA ALA A 131 -1.81 -14.21 -22.04
C ALA A 131 -0.57 -14.01 -22.93
N SER A 132 -0.15 -12.76 -23.09
CA SER A 132 1.08 -12.35 -23.76
C SER A 132 1.90 -11.47 -22.83
N GLY A 133 3.20 -11.67 -22.76
CA GLY A 133 4.07 -10.94 -21.83
C GLY A 133 5.33 -11.71 -21.46
N ALA A 134 5.81 -11.48 -20.24
CA ALA A 134 6.96 -12.17 -19.67
C ALA A 134 6.79 -12.40 -18.17
N LEU A 135 7.56 -13.33 -17.61
CA LEU A 135 7.62 -13.57 -16.16
C LEU A 135 9.07 -13.52 -15.67
N SER A 136 9.29 -12.96 -14.48
CA SER A 136 10.63 -12.89 -13.88
C SER A 136 11.17 -14.31 -13.62
N THR A 137 12.34 -14.66 -14.15
CA THR A 137 12.90 -16.03 -13.99
C THR A 137 13.55 -16.26 -12.63
N ASP A 138 14.12 -15.20 -12.06
CA ASP A 138 14.69 -15.22 -10.73
C ASP A 138 13.62 -14.74 -9.74
N PRO A 139 13.15 -15.60 -8.81
CA PRO A 139 12.14 -15.21 -7.84
C PRO A 139 12.64 -14.06 -6.98
N ILE A 140 11.83 -13.00 -6.87
CA ILE A 140 12.13 -11.83 -6.07
C ILE A 140 11.92 -12.20 -4.60
N SER A 141 12.92 -11.95 -3.75
CA SER A 141 12.83 -12.26 -2.32
C SER A 141 11.91 -11.28 -1.62
N VAL A 142 10.99 -11.79 -0.80
CA VAL A 142 10.02 -11.02 -0.01
C VAL A 142 9.88 -11.64 1.38
N THR A 143 9.46 -10.84 2.35
CA THR A 143 9.27 -11.30 3.74
C THR A 143 7.78 -11.51 4.03
N PRO A 144 7.36 -12.66 4.59
CA PRO A 144 5.98 -12.86 5.04
C PRO A 144 5.51 -11.74 5.98
N GLY A 145 4.29 -11.22 5.77
CA GLY A 145 3.69 -10.17 6.59
C GLY A 145 4.15 -8.74 6.27
N GLU A 146 5.21 -8.56 5.48
CA GLU A 146 5.61 -7.24 4.99
C GLU A 146 4.74 -6.81 3.79
N LEU A 147 4.72 -5.50 3.54
CA LEU A 147 4.01 -4.89 2.43
C LEU A 147 5.00 -4.50 1.32
N TYR A 148 4.62 -4.78 0.08
CA TYR A 148 5.39 -4.38 -1.10
C TYR A 148 4.49 -3.65 -2.08
N ARG A 149 4.99 -2.55 -2.65
CA ARG A 149 4.38 -1.91 -3.81
C ARG A 149 4.90 -2.58 -5.07
N PHE A 150 3.99 -3.05 -5.92
CA PHE A 150 4.28 -3.49 -7.27
C PHE A 150 3.73 -2.46 -8.24
N SER A 151 4.52 -2.05 -9.23
CA SER A 151 4.07 -1.07 -10.21
C SER A 151 4.62 -1.35 -11.60
N ALA A 152 3.92 -0.83 -12.61
CA ALA A 152 4.37 -0.83 -13.99
C ALA A 152 3.79 0.38 -14.73
N TRP A 153 4.43 0.74 -15.83
CA TRP A 153 3.88 1.65 -16.81
C TRP A 153 3.45 0.88 -18.05
N ILE A 154 2.27 1.20 -18.59
CA ILE A 154 1.72 0.54 -19.77
C ILE A 154 1.30 1.59 -20.81
N TYR A 155 1.64 1.34 -22.06
CA TYR A 155 1.25 2.13 -23.22
C TYR A 155 0.44 1.26 -24.19
N CYS A 156 -0.61 1.84 -24.77
CA CYS A 156 -1.38 1.26 -25.87
C CYS A 156 -1.57 2.32 -26.96
N GLU A 157 -1.31 1.97 -28.21
CA GLU A 157 -1.43 2.90 -29.36
C GLU A 157 -2.88 3.00 -29.83
N SER A 158 -3.32 4.20 -30.21
CA SER A 158 -4.63 4.35 -30.84
C SER A 158 -4.70 3.62 -32.19
N GLY A 159 -5.68 2.72 -32.34
CA GLY A 159 -5.93 1.98 -33.58
C GLY A 159 -5.46 0.52 -33.59
N ASP A 160 -4.70 0.08 -32.59
CA ASP A 160 -4.54 -1.34 -32.20
C ASP A 160 -4.97 -1.48 -30.73
N ASP A 161 -6.09 -0.84 -30.41
CA ASP A 161 -6.62 -0.72 -29.07
C ASP A 161 -6.91 -2.09 -28.48
N LEU A 162 -6.68 -2.19 -27.18
CA LEU A 162 -7.31 -3.22 -26.37
C LEU A 162 -8.82 -2.99 -26.35
N VAL A 163 -9.59 -3.90 -26.91
CA VAL A 163 -11.06 -3.86 -26.89
C VAL A 163 -11.62 -5.16 -26.33
N GLY A 164 -12.83 -5.12 -25.78
CA GLY A 164 -13.56 -6.30 -25.31
C GLY A 164 -13.63 -6.40 -23.79
N SER A 165 -14.73 -6.97 -23.29
CA SER A 165 -15.09 -6.94 -21.87
C SER A 165 -14.27 -7.81 -20.94
N MET A 166 -13.32 -8.55 -21.48
CA MET A 166 -12.47 -9.45 -20.69
C MET A 166 -10.99 -9.32 -21.08
N ASN A 167 -10.66 -8.31 -21.89
CA ASN A 167 -9.28 -8.04 -22.28
C ASN A 167 -8.72 -6.91 -21.41
N TRP A 168 -7.55 -7.13 -20.82
CA TRP A 168 -6.91 -6.16 -19.93
C TRP A 168 -5.39 -6.26 -20.03
N ALA A 169 -4.69 -5.15 -19.82
CA ALA A 169 -3.25 -5.11 -19.68
C ALA A 169 -2.88 -4.59 -18.30
N GLY A 170 -1.84 -5.18 -17.72
CA GLY A 170 -1.48 -4.93 -16.34
C GLY A 170 -0.41 -5.90 -15.89
N PHE A 171 -0.54 -6.35 -14.65
CA PHE A 171 0.36 -7.35 -14.12
C PHE A 171 -0.30 -8.29 -13.13
N ARG A 172 0.32 -9.46 -12.97
CA ARG A 172 0.08 -10.39 -11.87
C ARG A 172 1.36 -10.56 -11.07
N VAL A 173 1.21 -10.80 -9.78
CA VAL A 173 2.26 -11.27 -8.89
C VAL A 173 1.83 -12.61 -8.30
N GLN A 174 2.75 -13.56 -8.23
CA GLN A 174 2.50 -14.89 -7.70
C GLN A 174 3.45 -15.21 -6.58
N PHE A 175 2.91 -15.49 -5.39
CA PHE A 175 3.70 -15.87 -4.24
C PHE A 175 3.90 -17.39 -4.22
N GLY A 176 5.16 -17.80 -4.08
CA GLY A 176 5.57 -19.18 -3.98
C GLY A 176 6.13 -19.53 -2.61
N SER A 177 6.11 -20.83 -2.27
CA SER A 177 6.79 -21.32 -1.08
C SER A 177 8.30 -21.47 -1.33
N PRO A 178 9.14 -21.51 -0.27
CA PRO A 178 10.59 -21.74 -0.42
C PRO A 178 10.92 -23.13 -0.99
N LYS A 179 9.98 -24.06 -0.95
CA LYS A 179 10.16 -25.44 -1.41
C LYS A 179 9.88 -25.60 -2.89
N ASP A 180 8.94 -24.82 -3.41
CA ASP A 180 8.54 -24.81 -4.81
C ASP A 180 7.90 -23.47 -5.15
N VAL A 181 8.54 -22.70 -6.03
CA VAL A 181 8.05 -21.40 -6.52
C VAL A 181 6.84 -21.55 -7.44
N TRP A 182 6.60 -22.77 -7.93
CA TRP A 182 5.42 -23.12 -8.72
C TRP A 182 4.23 -23.55 -7.85
N ASP A 183 4.45 -23.74 -6.54
CA ASP A 183 3.39 -23.94 -5.56
C ASP A 183 2.81 -22.58 -5.16
N THR A 184 1.79 -22.15 -5.91
CA THR A 184 1.13 -20.85 -5.72
C THR A 184 0.42 -20.80 -4.37
N ILE A 185 0.94 -19.98 -3.46
CA ILE A 185 0.32 -19.67 -2.16
C ILE A 185 -0.79 -18.65 -2.33
N SER A 186 -0.50 -17.58 -3.08
CA SER A 186 -1.44 -16.48 -3.33
C SER A 186 -1.02 -15.73 -4.59
N ILE A 187 -1.92 -14.91 -5.09
CA ILE A 187 -1.66 -14.01 -6.21
C ILE A 187 -2.26 -12.64 -5.91
N ALA A 188 -1.65 -11.61 -6.48
CA ALA A 188 -2.34 -10.33 -6.66
C ALA A 188 -2.30 -9.95 -8.14
N GLN A 189 -3.33 -9.25 -8.62
CA GLN A 189 -3.47 -8.87 -10.02
C GLN A 189 -4.02 -7.45 -10.08
N VAL A 190 -3.49 -6.68 -11.04
CA VAL A 190 -3.87 -5.29 -11.29
C VAL A 190 -4.16 -5.14 -12.78
N LYS A 191 -5.33 -4.56 -13.09
CA LYS A 191 -5.73 -4.20 -14.45
C LYS A 191 -5.48 -2.70 -14.62
N ILE A 192 -4.49 -2.32 -15.42
CA ILE A 192 -4.12 -0.91 -15.63
C ILE A 192 -4.88 -0.34 -16.82
N LEU A 193 -4.93 -1.11 -17.92
CA LEU A 193 -5.73 -0.81 -19.09
C LEU A 193 -6.78 -1.89 -19.27
N ARG A 194 -7.98 -1.49 -19.69
CA ARG A 194 -9.15 -2.37 -19.82
C ARG A 194 -9.84 -2.14 -21.15
N GLY A 195 -10.12 -3.23 -21.86
CA GLY A 195 -10.77 -3.18 -23.17
C GLY A 195 -12.27 -2.88 -23.14
N ASP A 196 -12.92 -2.98 -21.98
CA ASP A 196 -14.28 -2.49 -21.77
C ASP A 196 -14.37 -1.05 -21.27
N ASP A 197 -13.28 -0.42 -20.87
CA ASP A 197 -13.35 0.98 -20.46
C ASP A 197 -13.45 1.88 -21.69
N PRO A 198 -14.61 2.53 -21.95
CA PRO A 198 -14.75 3.45 -23.09
C PRO A 198 -13.87 4.70 -22.95
N ARG A 199 -13.23 4.90 -21.80
CA ARG A 199 -12.29 6.00 -21.51
C ARG A 199 -10.85 5.50 -21.35
N MET A 200 -10.56 4.26 -21.74
CA MET A 200 -9.19 3.71 -21.69
C MET A 200 -8.22 4.68 -22.36
N ALA A 201 -7.16 5.04 -21.64
CA ALA A 201 -6.15 5.94 -22.16
C ALA A 201 -5.32 5.23 -23.24
N THR A 202 -5.22 5.87 -24.40
CA THR A 202 -4.35 5.49 -25.51
C THR A 202 -3.35 6.62 -25.79
N ASP A 203 -2.30 6.29 -26.53
CA ASP A 203 -1.21 7.19 -26.95
C ASP A 203 -0.48 7.91 -25.80
N GLN A 204 -0.50 7.30 -24.61
CA GLN A 204 0.21 7.79 -23.44
C GLN A 204 0.57 6.64 -22.50
N TRP A 205 1.63 6.84 -21.72
CA TRP A 205 2.02 5.91 -20.67
C TRP A 205 1.11 6.08 -19.46
N VAL A 206 0.51 4.99 -19.01
CA VAL A 206 -0.37 4.92 -17.83
C VAL A 206 0.36 4.16 -16.74
N TYR A 207 0.44 4.78 -15.57
CA TYR A 207 0.99 4.15 -14.37
C TYR A 207 -0.09 3.36 -13.65
N GLY A 208 0.26 2.17 -13.15
CA GLY A 208 -0.56 1.46 -12.20
C GLY A 208 0.28 0.76 -11.14
N GLU A 209 -0.28 0.66 -9.94
CA GLU A 209 0.36 0.00 -8.81
C GLU A 209 -0.64 -0.82 -7.98
N ALA A 210 -0.11 -1.73 -7.17
CA ALA A 210 -0.81 -2.35 -6.07
C ALA A 210 0.09 -2.46 -4.85
N LEU A 211 -0.48 -2.18 -3.68
CA LEU A 211 0.09 -2.56 -2.39
C LEU A 211 -0.30 -4.00 -2.11
N VAL A 212 0.68 -4.88 -1.94
CA VAL A 212 0.46 -6.32 -1.80
C VAL A 212 1.03 -6.80 -0.47
N LEU A 213 0.15 -7.37 0.37
CA LEU A 213 0.55 -7.96 1.64
C LEU A 213 1.09 -9.36 1.37
N VAL A 214 2.34 -9.62 1.77
CA VAL A 214 2.95 -10.93 1.52
C VAL A 214 2.25 -11.97 2.40
N PRO A 215 1.66 -13.03 1.80
CA PRO A 215 0.90 -14.01 2.56
C PRO A 215 1.81 -14.76 3.54
N PRO A 216 1.25 -15.30 4.64
CA PRO A 216 1.99 -16.21 5.49
C PRO A 216 2.64 -17.32 4.66
N GLN A 217 3.88 -17.69 4.99
CA GLN A 217 4.67 -18.77 4.34
C GLN A 217 5.29 -18.43 2.98
N ALA A 218 4.97 -17.30 2.34
CA ALA A 218 5.63 -16.90 1.10
C ALA A 218 6.95 -16.18 1.36
N GLN A 219 8.03 -16.62 0.71
CA GLN A 219 9.35 -15.97 0.77
C GLN A 219 9.83 -15.46 -0.60
N THR A 220 9.08 -15.79 -1.64
CA THR A 220 9.40 -15.43 -3.01
C THR A 220 8.16 -14.98 -3.75
N VAL A 221 8.34 -14.05 -4.67
CA VAL A 221 7.31 -13.60 -5.59
C VAL A 221 7.83 -13.60 -7.02
N THR A 222 6.98 -14.01 -7.95
CA THR A 222 7.22 -13.94 -9.39
C THR A 222 6.35 -12.85 -9.98
N PHE A 223 6.94 -11.96 -10.79
CA PHE A 223 6.26 -10.83 -11.41
C PHE A 223 5.91 -11.16 -12.87
N TYR A 224 4.66 -10.91 -13.27
CA TYR A 224 4.12 -11.20 -14.60
C TYR A 224 3.49 -9.94 -15.21
N PRO A 225 4.27 -9.05 -15.84
CA PRO A 225 3.71 -8.06 -16.77
C PRO A 225 3.03 -8.78 -17.93
N MET A 226 1.75 -8.47 -18.17
CA MET A 226 1.00 -9.17 -19.20
C MET A 226 -0.12 -8.35 -19.81
N LEU A 227 -0.44 -8.75 -21.02
CA LEU A 227 -1.70 -8.53 -21.71
C LEU A 227 -2.49 -9.84 -21.67
N MET A 228 -3.72 -9.78 -21.17
CA MET A 228 -4.62 -10.92 -21.07
C MET A 228 -5.75 -10.80 -22.10
N GLN A 229 -5.96 -11.87 -22.87
CA GLN A 229 -7.09 -12.03 -23.77
C GLN A 229 -7.98 -13.18 -23.32
N GLU A 230 -9.14 -12.89 -22.75
CA GLU A 230 -10.04 -13.92 -22.23
C GLU A 230 -11.09 -14.38 -23.27
N VAL A 231 -11.48 -13.56 -24.25
CA VAL A 231 -12.47 -13.92 -25.30
C VAL A 231 -11.97 -13.56 -26.72
N GLN A 232 -12.45 -14.30 -27.73
CA GLN A 232 -11.88 -14.40 -29.08
C GLN A 232 -11.57 -13.08 -29.82
N ILE A 233 -10.39 -13.09 -30.47
CA ILE A 233 -9.92 -12.32 -31.64
C ILE A 233 -10.40 -10.86 -31.70
N GLU A 234 -10.01 -10.12 -30.68
CA GLU A 234 -10.00 -8.67 -30.70
C GLU A 234 -8.52 -8.27 -30.57
N GLY A 235 -8.08 -7.30 -31.37
CA GLY A 235 -6.67 -6.85 -31.46
C GLY A 235 -6.16 -6.28 -30.14
N GLY A 236 -4.93 -5.78 -30.14
CA GLY A 236 -4.32 -5.27 -28.92
C GLY A 236 -2.83 -5.55 -28.89
N THR A 237 -2.05 -4.47 -28.96
CA THR A 237 -0.64 -4.47 -28.58
C THR A 237 -0.44 -3.48 -27.45
N VAL A 238 0.33 -3.89 -26.44
CA VAL A 238 0.75 -3.01 -25.36
C VAL A 238 2.26 -3.07 -25.18
N TRP A 239 2.81 -1.99 -24.68
CA TRP A 239 4.19 -1.89 -24.24
C TRP A 239 4.20 -1.65 -22.75
N ILE A 240 5.03 -2.39 -22.02
CA ILE A 240 5.14 -2.38 -20.57
C ILE A 240 6.58 -2.05 -20.22
N ASP A 241 6.77 -1.10 -19.32
CA ASP A 241 8.09 -0.59 -18.98
C ASP A 241 8.17 -0.11 -17.53
N ASP A 242 9.38 0.09 -17.04
CA ASP A 242 9.71 0.61 -15.71
C ASP A 242 8.96 -0.12 -14.58
N LEU A 243 9.01 -1.45 -14.59
CA LEU A 243 8.48 -2.27 -13.51
C LEU A 243 9.26 -2.06 -12.23
N ALA A 244 8.54 -1.94 -11.12
CA ALA A 244 9.14 -1.84 -9.81
C ALA A 244 8.48 -2.73 -8.77
N VAL A 245 9.31 -3.22 -7.86
CA VAL A 245 8.90 -3.87 -6.62
C VAL A 245 9.63 -3.16 -5.49
N GLU A 246 8.88 -2.58 -4.56
CA GLU A 246 9.46 -1.74 -3.51
C GLU A 246 8.89 -2.15 -2.15
N PRO A 247 9.73 -2.40 -1.13
CA PRO A 247 9.24 -2.57 0.23
C PRO A 247 8.62 -1.26 0.71
N VAL A 248 7.48 -1.35 1.38
CA VAL A 248 6.73 -0.20 1.89
C VAL A 248 6.21 -0.47 3.29
N GLU A 249 6.04 0.58 4.07
CA GLU A 249 5.41 0.49 5.39
C GLU A 249 3.89 0.57 5.26
N ARG A 250 3.16 -0.07 6.19
CA ARG A 250 1.71 0.03 6.27
C ARG A 250 1.33 1.46 6.65
N ASP A 251 0.35 2.03 5.97
CA ASP A 251 -0.18 3.36 6.29
C ASP A 251 -1.11 3.25 7.52
N PRO A 252 -0.78 3.87 8.67
CA PRO A 252 -1.64 3.81 9.85
C PRO A 252 -2.99 4.52 9.65
N SER A 253 -3.08 5.47 8.70
CA SER A 253 -4.34 6.15 8.36
C SER A 253 -5.25 5.33 7.44
N ASN A 254 -4.69 4.30 6.79
CA ASN A 254 -5.43 3.31 6.01
C ASN A 254 -4.87 1.90 6.30
N PRO A 255 -5.20 1.34 7.47
CA PRO A 255 -4.52 0.15 7.97
C PRO A 255 -4.94 -1.13 7.25
N LEU A 256 -6.04 -1.12 6.49
CA LEU A 256 -6.45 -2.24 5.65
C LEU A 256 -5.77 -2.15 4.28
N ILE A 257 -5.30 -3.29 3.79
CA ILE A 257 -4.87 -3.45 2.41
C ILE A 257 -6.05 -3.96 1.60
N ASN A 258 -6.39 -3.27 0.51
CA ASN A 258 -7.40 -3.71 -0.43
C ASN A 258 -8.78 -3.96 0.24
N GLY A 259 -9.25 -3.00 1.04
CA GLY A 259 -10.56 -3.05 1.68
C GLY A 259 -11.73 -2.80 0.72
N GLU A 260 -11.40 -2.20 -0.42
CA GLU A 260 -12.24 -1.98 -1.61
C GLU A 260 -12.28 -3.20 -2.55
N PHE A 261 -11.45 -4.23 -2.32
CA PHE A 261 -11.40 -5.48 -3.10
C PHE A 261 -10.96 -5.39 -4.57
N GLU A 262 -10.49 -4.24 -5.03
CA GLU A 262 -10.07 -3.99 -6.42
C GLU A 262 -8.77 -4.70 -6.85
N THR A 263 -8.00 -5.21 -5.89
CA THR A 263 -6.71 -5.88 -6.14
C THR A 263 -6.75 -7.37 -5.80
N GLY A 264 -6.09 -8.19 -6.61
CA GLY A 264 -5.93 -9.63 -6.32
C GLY A 264 -7.15 -10.48 -6.63
N VAL A 265 -7.89 -10.08 -7.66
CA VAL A 265 -9.08 -10.81 -8.06
C VAL A 265 -8.69 -11.88 -9.09
N ASN A 266 -8.84 -13.17 -8.74
CA ASN A 266 -8.80 -14.24 -9.72
C ASN A 266 -9.94 -15.25 -9.48
N GLY A 267 -10.83 -15.35 -10.46
CA GLY A 267 -11.87 -16.38 -10.54
C GLY A 267 -11.45 -17.61 -11.35
N CYS A 268 -10.22 -17.69 -11.85
CA CYS A 268 -9.78 -18.79 -12.70
C CYS A 268 -9.39 -19.99 -11.84
N GLY A 269 -10.24 -21.03 -11.86
CA GLY A 269 -10.20 -22.25 -11.04
C GLY A 269 -8.99 -23.18 -11.23
N CYS A 270 -7.79 -22.63 -11.39
CA CYS A 270 -6.54 -23.38 -11.51
C CYS A 270 -5.88 -23.65 -10.14
N THR A 271 -6.28 -22.95 -9.07
CA THR A 271 -5.66 -23.05 -7.73
C THR A 271 -6.64 -23.09 -6.55
N GLY A 272 -7.89 -23.48 -6.80
CA GLY A 272 -8.84 -23.88 -5.75
C GLY A 272 -9.51 -22.79 -4.92
N TRP A 273 -8.98 -21.57 -4.82
CA TRP A 273 -9.57 -20.49 -4.02
C TRP A 273 -9.26 -19.09 -4.60
N PRO A 274 -10.18 -18.13 -4.57
CA PRO A 274 -9.92 -16.75 -4.96
C PRO A 274 -9.15 -15.99 -3.87
N TYR A 275 -8.09 -15.29 -4.25
CA TYR A 275 -7.16 -14.67 -3.28
C TYR A 275 -7.28 -13.15 -3.24
N PHE A 276 -8.24 -12.60 -2.49
CA PHE A 276 -8.22 -11.15 -2.22
C PHE A 276 -6.94 -10.78 -1.48
N ASN A 277 -6.12 -9.94 -2.11
CA ASN A 277 -4.87 -9.49 -1.53
C ASN A 277 -5.12 -8.88 -0.14
N GLY A 278 -4.40 -9.35 0.88
CA GLY A 278 -4.57 -8.91 2.28
C GLY A 278 -5.63 -9.63 3.11
N TRP A 279 -6.52 -10.42 2.49
CA TRP A 279 -7.64 -11.08 3.18
C TRP A 279 -7.44 -12.60 3.23
N PHE A 280 -6.68 -13.07 4.23
CA PHE A 280 -6.19 -14.45 4.30
C PHE A 280 -7.04 -15.40 5.14
N ASN A 281 -7.87 -14.90 6.07
CA ASN A 281 -8.69 -15.75 6.94
C ASN A 281 -9.98 -16.21 6.23
N GLN A 282 -9.81 -16.73 5.01
CA GLN A 282 -10.89 -17.18 4.16
C GLN A 282 -11.33 -18.58 4.56
N VAL A 283 -12.49 -18.68 5.17
CA VAL A 283 -13.18 -19.95 5.43
C VAL A 283 -14.46 -19.93 4.62
N GLY A 284 -14.87 -21.06 4.05
CA GLY A 284 -16.09 -21.14 3.26
C GLY A 284 -15.99 -20.51 1.87
N ASN A 285 -17.11 -20.02 1.34
CA ASN A 285 -17.26 -19.66 -0.07
C ASN A 285 -17.28 -18.13 -0.24
N CYS A 286 -16.10 -17.52 -0.37
CA CYS A 286 -15.95 -16.11 -0.72
C CYS A 286 -15.41 -16.03 -2.15
N THR A 287 -16.03 -15.24 -3.02
CA THR A 287 -15.61 -15.13 -4.43
C THR A 287 -15.71 -13.69 -4.91
N PRO A 288 -14.81 -13.23 -5.78
CA PRO A 288 -14.94 -11.94 -6.41
C PRO A 288 -16.19 -11.91 -7.29
N GLU A 289 -16.81 -10.74 -7.35
CA GLU A 289 -18.00 -10.49 -8.13
C GLU A 289 -17.83 -9.21 -8.95
N TYR A 290 -18.33 -9.24 -10.18
CA TYR A 290 -18.24 -8.15 -11.16
C TYR A 290 -19.60 -7.52 -11.47
N ALA A 291 -20.61 -7.87 -10.68
CA ALA A 291 -21.96 -7.34 -10.70
C ALA A 291 -22.41 -7.07 -9.25
N ASN A 292 -23.34 -6.14 -9.02
CA ASN A 292 -23.66 -5.72 -7.64
C ASN A 292 -22.41 -5.18 -6.91
N ILE A 293 -21.80 -4.16 -7.52
CA ILE A 293 -20.63 -3.45 -7.03
C ILE A 293 -21.10 -2.15 -6.36
N ARG A 294 -20.53 -1.77 -5.23
CA ARG A 294 -20.84 -0.49 -4.57
C ARG A 294 -19.94 0.60 -5.10
N SER A 295 -18.64 0.34 -5.15
CA SER A 295 -17.62 1.24 -5.65
C SER A 295 -16.54 0.46 -6.40
N GLY A 296 -15.76 1.13 -7.25
CA GLY A 296 -14.76 0.44 -8.07
C GLY A 296 -15.37 -0.51 -9.11
N GLU A 297 -14.76 -1.68 -9.26
CA GLU A 297 -15.03 -2.69 -10.29
C GLU A 297 -15.41 -4.04 -9.71
N THR A 298 -15.16 -4.26 -8.41
CA THR A 298 -15.31 -5.57 -7.80
C THR A 298 -15.88 -5.48 -6.40
N ALA A 299 -16.77 -6.41 -6.09
CA ALA A 299 -17.18 -6.67 -4.73
C ALA A 299 -16.86 -8.12 -4.38
N VAL A 300 -17.04 -8.49 -3.11
CA VAL A 300 -16.99 -9.90 -2.70
C VAL A 300 -18.39 -10.44 -2.58
N ARG A 301 -18.68 -11.55 -3.25
CA ARG A 301 -19.80 -12.42 -2.89
C ARG A 301 -19.36 -13.40 -1.81
N ILE A 302 -20.03 -13.37 -0.65
CA ILE A 302 -19.87 -14.34 0.41
C ILE A 302 -21.13 -15.22 0.43
N ALA A 303 -20.97 -16.50 0.13
CA ALA A 303 -22.05 -17.46 -0.03
C ALA A 303 -22.01 -18.56 1.05
N GLU A 304 -22.95 -19.49 0.98
CA GLU A 304 -23.03 -20.62 1.90
C GLU A 304 -21.73 -21.44 1.95
N SER A 305 -21.41 -21.95 3.14
CA SER A 305 -20.24 -22.80 3.38
C SER A 305 -20.68 -24.24 3.52
N TRP A 306 -20.06 -25.14 2.75
CA TRP A 306 -20.26 -26.58 2.91
C TRP A 306 -19.38 -27.18 4.03
N ASP A 307 -18.56 -26.35 4.67
CA ASP A 307 -17.68 -26.78 5.74
C ASP A 307 -18.40 -26.84 7.09
N LYS A 308 -18.90 -28.03 7.44
CA LYS A 308 -19.54 -28.30 8.74
C LYS A 308 -18.61 -28.05 9.92
N ALA A 309 -17.28 -28.18 9.75
CA ALA A 309 -16.33 -27.99 10.83
C ALA A 309 -16.22 -26.52 11.25
N SER A 310 -16.45 -25.59 10.30
CA SER A 310 -16.54 -24.15 10.57
C SER A 310 -17.84 -23.74 11.28
N GLY A 311 -18.84 -24.63 11.39
CA GLY A 311 -20.19 -24.26 11.81
C GLY A 311 -20.99 -23.55 10.73
N TYR A 312 -20.72 -23.84 9.45
CA TYR A 312 -21.33 -23.21 8.27
C TYR A 312 -21.07 -21.69 8.18
N LEU A 313 -19.83 -21.31 8.49
CA LEU A 313 -19.36 -19.95 8.37
C LEU A 313 -18.61 -19.77 7.04
N SER A 314 -18.94 -18.70 6.33
CA SER A 314 -18.08 -18.14 5.28
C SER A 314 -17.52 -16.83 5.79
N THR A 315 -16.20 -16.71 5.86
CA THR A 315 -15.52 -15.58 6.51
C THR A 315 -14.40 -15.09 5.63
N MET A 316 -14.17 -13.79 5.65
CA MET A 316 -12.92 -13.17 5.23
C MET A 316 -12.41 -12.31 6.37
N GLY A 317 -11.11 -12.31 6.60
CA GLY A 317 -10.51 -11.47 7.64
C GLY A 317 -9.15 -10.93 7.23
N GLN A 318 -8.84 -9.75 7.74
CA GLN A 318 -7.54 -9.11 7.62
C GLN A 318 -7.08 -8.64 9.00
N GLU A 319 -5.82 -8.97 9.31
CA GLU A 319 -5.18 -8.59 10.55
C GLU A 319 -4.51 -7.21 10.43
N ILE A 320 -4.65 -6.45 11.51
CA ILE A 320 -4.01 -5.17 11.77
C ILE A 320 -3.03 -5.43 12.93
N PRO A 321 -1.73 -5.55 12.62
CA PRO A 321 -0.72 -5.80 13.63
C PRO A 321 -0.42 -4.54 14.44
N ASP A 322 0.38 -4.70 15.49
CA ASP A 322 0.97 -3.61 16.28
C ASP A 322 -0.08 -2.63 16.85
N VAL A 323 -1.20 -3.17 17.31
CA VAL A 323 -2.27 -2.40 17.96
C VAL A 323 -2.02 -2.35 19.46
N GLU A 324 -1.89 -1.13 19.99
CA GLU A 324 -1.69 -0.91 21.41
C GLU A 324 -3.00 -1.07 22.20
N PRO A 325 -2.95 -1.48 23.48
CA PRO A 325 -4.08 -1.35 24.39
C PRO A 325 -4.58 0.11 24.43
N GLY A 326 -5.89 0.30 24.56
CA GLY A 326 -6.53 1.61 24.55
C GLY A 326 -6.89 2.14 23.15
N THR A 327 -6.29 1.63 22.06
CA THR A 327 -6.62 2.04 20.69
C THR A 327 -8.09 1.74 20.38
N MET A 328 -8.84 2.76 19.94
CA MET A 328 -10.19 2.58 19.44
C MET A 328 -10.14 2.30 17.95
N ILE A 329 -10.74 1.18 17.54
CA ILE A 329 -10.99 0.88 16.14
C ILE A 329 -12.46 1.16 15.81
N THR A 330 -12.67 1.86 14.71
CA THR A 330 -13.96 1.93 14.03
C THR A 330 -13.83 1.21 12.70
N ALA A 331 -14.51 0.07 12.56
CA ALA A 331 -14.61 -0.66 11.31
C ALA A 331 -15.97 -0.40 10.66
N THR A 332 -16.00 -0.18 9.36
CA THR A 332 -17.22 -0.16 8.56
C THR A 332 -17.11 -1.10 7.36
N ALA A 333 -18.25 -1.60 6.89
CA ALA A 333 -18.35 -2.38 5.67
C ALA A 333 -19.73 -2.15 5.07
N HIS A 334 -19.89 -2.36 3.76
CA HIS A 334 -21.19 -2.32 3.13
C HIS A 334 -21.62 -3.70 2.69
N GLY A 335 -22.83 -4.09 3.08
CA GLY A 335 -23.43 -5.38 2.76
C GLY A 335 -24.65 -5.22 1.88
N LEU A 336 -24.87 -6.18 0.99
CA LEU A 336 -26.02 -6.24 0.10
C LEU A 336 -26.60 -7.66 0.05
N SER A 337 -27.90 -7.78 0.30
CA SER A 337 -28.68 -8.95 -0.10
C SER A 337 -29.43 -8.59 -1.38
N ASN A 338 -29.15 -9.25 -2.50
CA ASN A 338 -29.92 -9.01 -3.73
C ASN A 338 -31.29 -9.72 -3.70
N SER A 339 -32.16 -9.45 -4.67
CA SER A 339 -33.47 -10.10 -4.81
C SER A 339 -33.45 -11.45 -5.51
N GLU A 340 -32.37 -11.81 -6.20
CA GLU A 340 -32.25 -13.09 -6.92
C GLU A 340 -31.97 -14.27 -5.99
N PHE A 341 -31.03 -14.08 -5.04
CA PHE A 341 -30.61 -15.09 -4.07
C PHE A 341 -30.49 -14.48 -2.66
N PRO A 342 -31.57 -13.91 -2.12
CA PRO A 342 -31.50 -13.14 -0.88
C PRO A 342 -31.16 -14.02 0.32
N LEU A 343 -30.55 -13.39 1.34
CA LEU A 343 -30.32 -14.02 2.64
C LEU A 343 -31.61 -14.54 3.28
N SER A 344 -32.76 -13.94 2.96
CA SER A 344 -34.07 -14.37 3.46
C SER A 344 -34.56 -15.72 2.93
N MET A 345 -33.97 -16.25 1.85
CA MET A 345 -34.21 -17.64 1.43
C MET A 345 -33.78 -18.63 2.52
N GLY A 346 -32.77 -18.27 3.29
CA GLY A 346 -32.15 -19.13 4.29
C GLY A 346 -32.23 -18.64 5.73
N SER A 347 -32.75 -17.44 5.96
CA SER A 347 -32.56 -16.74 7.24
C SER A 347 -31.07 -16.56 7.60
N ASN A 348 -30.20 -16.50 6.58
CA ASN A 348 -28.77 -16.33 6.72
C ASN A 348 -28.44 -14.93 7.25
N LYS A 349 -27.29 -14.78 7.91
CA LYS A 349 -26.89 -13.54 8.58
C LYS A 349 -25.52 -13.09 8.12
N LEU A 350 -25.38 -11.81 7.84
CA LEU A 350 -24.10 -11.18 7.53
C LEU A 350 -23.65 -10.31 8.71
N PHE A 351 -22.44 -10.54 9.18
CA PHE A 351 -21.81 -9.81 10.27
C PHE A 351 -20.56 -9.08 9.81
N LEU A 352 -20.37 -7.86 10.32
CA LEU A 352 -19.05 -7.25 10.46
C LEU A 352 -18.57 -7.53 11.88
N ARG A 353 -17.32 -7.93 12.04
CA ARG A 353 -16.74 -8.27 13.34
C ARG A 353 -15.36 -7.67 13.48
N VAL A 354 -15.02 -7.30 14.71
CA VAL A 354 -13.68 -6.90 15.10
C VAL A 354 -13.27 -7.76 16.29
N GLN A 355 -12.08 -8.36 16.22
CA GLN A 355 -11.52 -9.18 17.27
C GLN A 355 -10.20 -8.58 17.75
N ALA A 356 -10.01 -8.41 19.05
CA ALA A 356 -8.70 -8.08 19.61
C ALA A 356 -8.02 -9.36 20.09
N LYS A 357 -6.72 -9.49 19.82
CA LYS A 357 -5.91 -10.66 20.16
C LYS A 357 -4.64 -10.25 20.90
N ASP A 358 -4.15 -11.14 21.76
CA ASP A 358 -2.84 -10.97 22.40
C ASP A 358 -1.68 -11.34 21.46
N ALA A 359 -0.45 -11.17 21.94
CA ALA A 359 0.77 -11.44 21.18
C ALA A 359 0.94 -12.92 20.77
N ASP A 360 0.24 -13.85 21.42
CA ASP A 360 0.22 -15.27 21.05
C ASP A 360 -0.92 -15.59 20.06
N GLY A 361 -1.67 -14.58 19.61
CA GLY A 361 -2.81 -14.69 18.70
C GLY A 361 -4.08 -15.20 19.36
N LYS A 362 -4.15 -15.22 20.71
CA LYS A 362 -5.34 -15.67 21.42
C LYS A 362 -6.36 -14.54 21.49
N LEU A 363 -7.61 -14.88 21.17
CA LEU A 363 -8.75 -13.97 21.24
C LEU A 363 -8.97 -13.44 22.67
N LEU A 364 -9.03 -12.11 22.79
CA LEU A 364 -9.35 -11.39 24.02
C LEU A 364 -10.83 -10.99 24.07
N ILE A 365 -11.30 -10.33 23.01
CA ILE A 365 -12.68 -9.85 22.89
C ILE A 365 -13.10 -9.78 21.42
N THR A 366 -14.40 -9.89 21.19
CA THR A 366 -15.05 -9.67 19.90
C THR A 366 -16.13 -8.60 20.04
N ALA A 367 -16.15 -7.64 19.13
CA ALA A 367 -17.29 -6.78 18.87
C ALA A 367 -17.87 -7.12 17.49
N GLU A 368 -19.18 -6.98 17.33
CA GLU A 368 -19.86 -7.33 16.08
C GLU A 368 -21.08 -6.45 15.80
N ASP A 369 -21.38 -6.31 14.52
CA ASP A 369 -22.60 -5.71 14.01
C ASP A 369 -23.29 -6.71 13.07
N LEU A 370 -24.59 -6.90 13.26
CA LEU A 370 -25.43 -7.75 12.41
C LEU A 370 -25.93 -6.88 11.25
N MET A 371 -25.12 -6.78 10.21
CA MET A 371 -25.37 -5.92 9.05
C MET A 371 -26.68 -6.27 8.34
N LEU A 372 -26.90 -7.56 8.10
CA LEU A 372 -28.08 -8.07 7.39
C LEU A 372 -28.58 -9.33 8.07
N ASP A 373 -29.86 -9.36 8.42
CA ASP A 373 -30.54 -10.51 9.00
C ASP A 373 -31.62 -11.03 8.04
N GLY A 374 -31.37 -12.16 7.39
CA GLY A 374 -32.33 -12.80 6.49
C GLY A 374 -33.61 -13.26 7.19
N SER A 375 -33.63 -13.38 8.52
CA SER A 375 -34.86 -13.70 9.26
C SER A 375 -35.76 -12.49 9.48
N ASP A 376 -35.26 -11.25 9.26
CA ASP A 376 -36.06 -10.05 9.37
C ASP A 376 -36.92 -9.86 8.11
N PRO A 377 -38.27 -9.88 8.20
CA PRO A 377 -39.14 -9.68 7.04
C PRO A 377 -39.05 -8.27 6.44
N ARG A 378 -38.31 -7.35 7.07
CA ARG A 378 -38.09 -5.97 6.61
C ARG A 378 -36.73 -5.76 5.96
N ILE A 379 -35.92 -6.81 5.82
CA ILE A 379 -34.63 -6.72 5.13
C ILE A 379 -34.81 -6.06 3.75
N MET A 380 -33.96 -5.08 3.44
CA MET A 380 -33.98 -4.41 2.15
C MET A 380 -33.20 -5.26 1.15
N HIS A 381 -33.84 -5.57 0.02
CA HIS A 381 -33.19 -6.21 -1.10
C HIS A 381 -32.65 -5.15 -2.07
N ASP A 382 -31.57 -5.48 -2.78
CA ASP A 382 -30.98 -4.63 -3.82
C ASP A 382 -30.54 -3.24 -3.31
N THR A 383 -30.27 -3.13 -2.00
CA THR A 383 -29.85 -1.90 -1.33
C THR A 383 -28.63 -2.16 -0.45
N TRP A 384 -27.56 -1.41 -0.69
CA TRP A 384 -26.36 -1.43 0.14
C TRP A 384 -26.65 -0.87 1.53
N THR A 385 -26.30 -1.63 2.56
CA THR A 385 -26.46 -1.26 3.97
C THR A 385 -25.08 -1.20 4.61
N GLU A 386 -24.74 -0.08 5.24
CA GLU A 386 -23.52 0.06 6.00
C GLU A 386 -23.67 -0.63 7.37
N GLY A 387 -22.66 -1.42 7.72
CA GLY A 387 -22.45 -1.94 9.06
C GLY A 387 -21.31 -1.21 9.73
N ARG A 388 -21.36 -1.11 11.05
CA ARG A 388 -20.36 -0.37 11.84
C ARG A 388 -20.09 -1.05 13.17
N VAL A 389 -18.81 -1.31 13.43
CA VAL A 389 -18.32 -1.88 14.69
C VAL A 389 -17.30 -0.94 15.30
N GLU A 390 -17.47 -0.65 16.59
CA GLU A 390 -16.48 0.03 17.41
C GLU A 390 -15.96 -0.92 18.48
N LEU A 391 -14.65 -0.91 18.70
CA LEU A 391 -14.01 -1.66 19.77
C LEU A 391 -12.83 -0.86 20.32
N THR A 392 -12.70 -0.81 21.65
CA THR A 392 -11.48 -0.32 22.30
C THR A 392 -10.61 -1.51 22.66
N ALA A 393 -9.32 -1.47 22.28
CA ALA A 393 -8.35 -2.51 22.55
C ALA A 393 -8.23 -2.74 24.07
N PRO A 394 -8.57 -3.94 24.60
CA PRO A 394 -8.35 -4.23 26.00
C PRO A 394 -6.85 -4.38 26.32
N GLU A 395 -6.51 -4.35 27.61
CA GLU A 395 -5.17 -4.66 28.11
C GLU A 395 -4.66 -6.01 27.54
N GLY A 396 -3.40 -6.02 27.10
CA GLY A 396 -2.75 -7.18 26.51
C GLY A 396 -3.03 -7.40 25.02
N THR A 397 -3.78 -6.50 24.36
CA THR A 397 -3.91 -6.49 22.90
C THR A 397 -2.54 -6.28 22.25
N ALA A 398 -2.29 -7.04 21.19
CA ALA A 398 -1.13 -6.85 20.30
C ALA A 398 -1.56 -6.70 18.83
N SER A 399 -2.73 -7.22 18.47
CA SER A 399 -3.30 -7.07 17.13
C SER A 399 -4.81 -7.06 17.18
N MET A 400 -5.41 -6.52 16.11
CA MET A 400 -6.84 -6.63 15.86
C MET A 400 -7.09 -7.28 14.50
N GLU A 401 -8.21 -7.96 14.37
CA GLU A 401 -8.65 -8.57 13.12
C GLU A 401 -10.05 -8.08 12.77
N VAL A 402 -10.21 -7.55 11.56
CA VAL A 402 -11.53 -7.22 11.00
C VAL A 402 -11.99 -8.38 10.15
N LEU A 403 -13.20 -8.87 10.42
CA LEU A 403 -13.80 -9.98 9.71
C LEU A 403 -15.15 -9.60 9.14
N VAL A 404 -15.42 -10.03 7.91
CA VAL A 404 -16.79 -10.08 7.38
C VAL A 404 -17.20 -11.54 7.27
N GLN A 405 -18.34 -11.86 7.87
CA GLN A 405 -18.73 -13.25 8.09
C GLN A 405 -20.21 -13.46 7.74
N LEU A 406 -20.47 -14.40 6.83
CA LEU A 406 -21.79 -14.97 6.63
C LEU A 406 -21.95 -16.20 7.51
N GLN A 407 -23.01 -16.19 8.32
CA GLN A 407 -23.47 -17.34 9.07
C GLN A 407 -24.68 -17.94 8.35
N GLN A 408 -24.52 -19.18 7.90
CA GLN A 408 -25.62 -19.95 7.34
C GLN A 408 -26.51 -20.50 8.44
N VAL A 409 -27.82 -20.48 8.24
CA VAL A 409 -28.80 -21.08 9.15
C VAL A 409 -29.40 -22.32 8.49
N ASP A 410 -29.47 -23.44 9.22
CA ASP A 410 -30.11 -24.69 8.80
C ASP A 410 -29.70 -25.21 7.39
N GLU A 411 -28.43 -25.07 7.01
CA GLU A 411 -27.88 -25.51 5.71
C GLU A 411 -28.62 -24.92 4.49
N SER A 412 -29.15 -23.71 4.63
CA SER A 412 -29.99 -23.06 3.62
C SER A 412 -29.23 -22.12 2.66
N SER A 413 -29.78 -21.92 1.48
CA SER A 413 -29.20 -21.05 0.44
C SER A 413 -29.39 -19.56 0.74
N GLY A 414 -28.53 -18.73 0.14
CA GLY A 414 -28.63 -17.28 0.17
C GLY A 414 -27.28 -16.67 0.50
N TRP A 415 -26.86 -15.70 -0.29
CA TRP A 415 -25.55 -15.07 -0.17
C TRP A 415 -25.67 -13.56 0.00
N ALA A 416 -24.55 -12.95 0.35
CA ALA A 416 -24.42 -11.50 0.42
C ALA A 416 -23.28 -11.03 -0.47
N TYR A 417 -23.35 -9.77 -0.87
CA TYR A 417 -22.23 -9.04 -1.44
C TYR A 417 -21.70 -8.07 -0.39
N VAL A 418 -20.38 -7.89 -0.38
CA VAL A 418 -19.65 -7.07 0.57
C VAL A 418 -18.67 -6.21 -0.20
N ASP A 419 -18.63 -4.93 0.13
CA ASP A 419 -17.76 -3.96 -0.51
C ASP A 419 -17.38 -2.84 0.47
N ASP A 420 -16.34 -2.08 0.13
CA ASP A 420 -15.85 -0.90 0.84
C ASP A 420 -15.68 -1.14 2.35
N VAL A 421 -14.85 -2.11 2.72
CA VAL A 421 -14.46 -2.33 4.13
C VAL A 421 -13.39 -1.32 4.49
N SER A 422 -13.64 -0.54 5.54
CA SER A 422 -12.71 0.50 5.98
C SER A 422 -12.49 0.43 7.48
N VAL A 423 -11.32 0.87 7.91
CA VAL A 423 -10.95 0.96 9.32
C VAL A 423 -10.32 2.30 9.59
N ILE A 424 -10.74 2.90 10.69
CA ILE A 424 -10.08 4.04 11.30
C ILE A 424 -9.57 3.60 12.66
N LEU A 425 -8.29 3.82 12.91
CA LEU A 425 -7.68 3.68 14.23
C LEU A 425 -7.57 5.06 14.85
N GLU A 426 -8.15 5.19 16.03
CA GLU A 426 -7.92 6.29 16.93
C GLU A 426 -7.04 5.72 18.03
N GLU A 427 -5.72 5.94 17.90
CA GLU A 427 -4.78 5.62 18.96
C GLU A 427 -5.30 6.19 20.27
N PRO A 428 -5.09 5.49 21.41
CA PRO A 428 -5.36 6.12 22.69
C PRO A 428 -4.59 7.43 22.65
N VAL A 429 -5.21 8.51 23.12
CA VAL A 429 -4.46 9.75 23.33
C VAL A 429 -3.28 9.31 24.17
N GLY A 430 -2.10 9.22 23.54
CA GLY A 430 -0.95 8.63 24.20
C GLY A 430 -0.84 9.32 25.53
N CYS A 431 -0.44 8.61 26.58
CA CYS A 431 0.01 9.33 27.74
C CYS A 431 1.32 10.04 27.36
N ILE A 432 1.19 11.10 26.58
CA ILE A 432 2.18 12.14 26.36
C ILE A 432 2.63 12.72 27.71
N ALA A 433 1.82 12.50 28.74
CA ALA A 433 2.05 12.78 30.14
C ALA A 433 2.79 11.67 30.92
N ASP A 434 2.93 10.46 30.38
CA ASP A 434 3.76 9.37 30.90
C ASP A 434 5.17 9.54 30.31
N LEU A 435 6.01 10.25 31.05
CA LEU A 435 7.31 10.71 30.61
C LEU A 435 8.42 9.70 30.89
N ASP A 436 8.20 8.73 31.79
CA ASP A 436 9.11 7.61 32.02
C ASP A 436 8.68 6.29 31.35
N LEU A 437 7.51 6.29 30.71
CA LEU A 437 6.95 5.18 29.94
C LEU A 437 6.69 3.95 30.81
N ASP A 438 6.27 4.16 32.07
CA ASP A 438 5.93 3.09 33.01
C ASP A 438 4.46 2.64 32.96
N GLY A 439 3.66 3.30 32.11
CA GLY A 439 2.23 3.04 31.90
C GLY A 439 1.32 3.77 32.90
N ILE A 440 1.86 4.63 33.78
CA ILE A 440 1.10 5.34 34.81
C ILE A 440 1.56 6.80 34.91
N VAL A 441 0.69 7.74 34.54
CA VAL A 441 0.91 9.17 34.79
C VAL A 441 0.82 9.45 36.29
N SER A 442 1.97 9.67 36.90
CA SER A 442 2.13 9.69 38.35
C SER A 442 2.98 10.86 38.84
N GLY A 443 3.35 10.79 40.13
CA GLY A 443 4.28 11.74 40.72
C GLY A 443 5.68 11.70 40.10
N THR A 444 6.06 10.59 39.46
CA THR A 444 7.35 10.46 38.78
C THR A 444 7.38 11.32 37.53
N ASP A 445 6.34 11.25 36.70
CA ASP A 445 6.18 12.07 35.50
C ASP A 445 6.06 13.55 35.83
N LEU A 446 5.30 13.89 36.88
CA LEU A 446 5.26 15.26 37.38
C LEU A 446 6.66 15.74 37.78
N GLY A 447 7.45 14.88 38.41
CA GLY A 447 8.85 15.15 38.74
C GLY A 447 9.71 15.40 37.50
N ILE A 448 9.53 14.60 36.45
CA ILE A 448 10.23 14.76 35.17
C ILE A 448 9.82 16.07 34.50
N LEU A 449 8.52 16.36 34.38
CA LEU A 449 7.99 17.58 33.79
C LEU A 449 8.55 18.82 34.50
N LEU A 450 8.47 18.87 35.83
CA LEU A 450 8.99 19.99 36.62
C LEU A 450 10.51 20.12 36.52
N SER A 451 11.25 19.02 36.35
CA SER A 451 12.71 19.06 36.14
C SER A 451 13.10 19.69 34.80
N GLN A 452 12.18 19.65 33.81
CA GLN A 452 12.38 20.17 32.46
C GLN A 452 11.66 21.51 32.24
N TRP A 453 11.22 22.20 33.30
CA TRP A 453 10.49 23.45 33.18
C TRP A 453 11.24 24.49 32.33
N GLY A 454 10.56 25.03 31.31
CA GLY A 454 11.12 25.97 30.34
C GLY A 454 12.06 25.34 29.30
N GLN A 455 12.12 24.00 29.20
CA GLN A 455 12.86 23.27 28.17
C GLN A 455 11.92 22.58 27.19
N SER A 456 12.43 22.09 26.06
CA SER A 456 11.62 21.42 25.02
C SER A 456 11.47 19.90 25.24
N THR A 457 11.89 19.37 26.39
CA THR A 457 12.12 17.93 26.60
C THR A 457 10.99 17.21 27.31
N ALA A 458 10.14 17.93 28.04
CA ALA A 458 8.85 17.45 28.56
C ALA A 458 7.74 18.38 28.03
N ASP A 459 7.88 18.77 26.76
CA ASP A 459 6.95 19.61 26.03
C ASP A 459 5.87 18.69 25.45
N ILE A 460 4.74 18.66 26.14
CA ILE A 460 3.62 17.75 25.95
C ILE A 460 2.71 18.28 24.84
N ASP A 461 2.51 19.61 24.75
CA ASP A 461 1.69 20.22 23.71
C ASP A 461 2.45 20.57 22.42
N GLY A 462 3.78 20.47 22.44
CA GLY A 462 4.66 20.66 21.28
C GLY A 462 4.90 22.12 20.91
N ASP A 463 4.67 23.07 21.82
CA ASP A 463 4.84 24.50 21.57
C ASP A 463 6.31 24.98 21.62
N GLY A 464 7.22 24.10 22.01
CA GLY A 464 8.65 24.32 22.17
C GLY A 464 9.10 24.57 23.60
N THR A 465 8.21 24.59 24.60
CA THR A 465 8.56 24.86 26.01
C THR A 465 7.62 24.22 27.05
N THR A 466 8.16 23.40 27.95
CA THR A 466 7.45 22.89 29.13
C THR A 466 7.02 24.01 30.07
N ASN A 467 5.71 24.18 30.24
CA ASN A 467 5.09 25.25 31.01
C ASN A 467 3.79 24.80 31.72
N GLY A 468 2.96 25.77 32.11
CA GLY A 468 1.71 25.52 32.82
C GLY A 468 0.65 24.78 31.99
N ILE A 469 0.72 24.84 30.66
CA ILE A 469 -0.17 24.11 29.75
C ILE A 469 0.18 22.62 29.79
N ASP A 470 1.45 22.25 29.66
CA ASP A 470 1.93 20.86 29.79
C ASP A 470 1.58 20.26 31.14
N LEU A 471 1.76 21.04 32.22
CA LEU A 471 1.33 20.62 33.56
C LEU A 471 -0.17 20.37 33.63
N GLY A 472 -0.97 21.21 32.98
CA GLY A 472 -2.42 21.02 32.87
C GLY A 472 -2.78 19.73 32.15
N ILE A 473 -2.08 19.41 31.05
CA ILE A 473 -2.26 18.17 30.29
C ILE A 473 -1.83 16.96 31.12
N LEU A 474 -0.69 17.02 31.81
CA LEU A 474 -0.23 15.94 32.69
C LEU A 474 -1.25 15.64 33.79
N LEU A 475 -1.74 16.66 34.48
CA LEU A 475 -2.72 16.48 35.55
C LEU A 475 -4.10 16.02 35.02
N ALA A 476 -4.47 16.42 33.81
CA ALA A 476 -5.70 15.96 33.17
C ALA A 476 -5.66 14.46 32.84
N ASN A 477 -4.45 13.91 32.64
CA ASN A 477 -4.21 12.51 32.33
C ASN A 477 -3.70 11.70 33.55
N TRP A 478 -3.88 12.20 34.78
CA TRP A 478 -3.37 11.56 35.98
C TRP A 478 -4.00 10.17 36.23
N GLY A 479 -3.17 9.16 36.44
CA GLY A 479 -3.60 7.78 36.67
C GLY A 479 -3.02 6.81 35.65
N ASN A 480 -3.61 5.62 35.55
CA ASN A 480 -3.18 4.64 34.54
C ASN A 480 -3.37 5.22 33.14
N CYS A 481 -2.41 4.93 32.27
CA CYS A 481 -2.61 5.15 30.85
C CYS A 481 -3.61 4.11 30.31
N PRO A 482 -4.77 4.52 29.76
CA PRO A 482 -5.78 3.59 29.25
C PRO A 482 -5.38 2.88 27.97
#